data_AF-A0A7Y3UN72-F1
#
_entry.id   AF-A0A7Y3UN72-F1
#
_cell.length_a   1.000
_cell.length_b   1.000
_cell.length_c   1.000
_cell.angle_alpha   90.00
_cell.angle_beta   90.00
_cell.angle_gamma   90.00
#
_symmetry.space_group_name_H-M   'P 1'
#
loop_
_entity.id
_entity.type
_entity.pdbx_description
1 polymer ?
#
loop_
_entity_poly.entity_id
_entity_poly.type
_entity_poly.pdbx_seq_one_letter_code
_entity_poly.pdbx_strand_id
1 'polypeptide(L)'
;MISKRILIVDDEEGYRKVLSNSLTDIGYETTVATCGFEALQAMKRENYIAVLLDMDMPGMDGIELLEQIQKAHCPSNIIIITAYMCEDMARRVIGKGATKVIRKPFRMDDIKVCLNEIVD
;
A
#
# COMPACT_ATOMS: atom_id res chain seq x y z
N MET A 1 4.93 11.07 -18.78
CA MET A 1 3.85 11.23 -17.78
C MET A 1 4.04 10.15 -16.75
N ILE A 2 4.33 10.50 -15.50
CA ILE A 2 4.36 9.54 -14.40
C ILE A 2 2.91 9.09 -14.20
N SER A 3 2.66 7.79 -14.32
CA SER A 3 1.33 7.21 -14.10
C SER A 3 0.94 7.40 -12.64
N LYS A 4 -0.12 8.17 -12.36
CA LYS A 4 -0.67 8.38 -11.00
C LYS A 4 -1.44 7.16 -10.50
N ARG A 5 -0.86 5.96 -10.66
CA ARG A 5 -1.52 4.70 -10.32
C ARG A 5 -1.11 4.20 -8.94
N ILE A 6 -2.09 3.87 -8.13
CA ILE A 6 -1.93 3.35 -6.77
C ILE A 6 -2.42 1.91 -6.75
N LEU A 7 -1.64 1.00 -6.16
CA LEU A 7 -2.06 -0.37 -5.89
C LEU A 7 -2.60 -0.43 -4.46
N ILE A 8 -3.82 -0.93 -4.28
CA ILE A 8 -4.43 -1.14 -2.97
C ILE A 8 -4.47 -2.64 -2.70
N VAL A 9 -3.82 -3.06 -1.61
CA VAL A 9 -3.71 -4.46 -1.18
C VAL A 9 -4.31 -4.58 0.21
N ASP A 10 -5.49 -5.17 0.31
CA ASP A 10 -6.26 -5.34 1.54
C ASP A 10 -7.23 -6.51 1.27
N ASP A 11 -7.53 -7.39 2.22
CA ASP A 11 -8.46 -8.52 2.00
C ASP A 11 -9.94 -8.11 2.21
N GLU A 12 -10.20 -6.99 2.88
CA GLU A 12 -11.53 -6.45 3.12
C GLU A 12 -12.06 -5.66 1.90
N GLU A 13 -13.09 -6.21 1.24
CA GLU A 13 -13.68 -5.59 0.05
C GLU A 13 -14.21 -4.17 0.31
N GLY A 14 -14.78 -3.94 1.50
CA GLY A 14 -15.30 -2.64 1.90
C GLY A 14 -14.22 -1.56 1.93
N TYR A 15 -13.07 -1.86 2.55
CA TYR A 15 -11.93 -0.94 2.60
C TYR A 15 -11.37 -0.67 1.20
N ARG A 16 -11.17 -1.71 0.39
CA ARG A 16 -10.69 -1.55 -0.99
C ARG A 16 -11.59 -0.62 -1.80
N LYS A 17 -12.92 -0.79 -1.72
CA LYS A 17 -13.89 0.05 -2.45
C LYS A 17 -13.87 1.50 -1.99
N VAL A 18 -13.87 1.73 -0.68
CA VAL A 18 -13.84 3.10 -0.11
C VAL A 18 -12.55 3.82 -0.51
N LEU A 19 -11.40 3.15 -0.35
CA LEU A 19 -10.10 3.71 -0.73
C LEU A 19 -10.02 3.98 -2.23
N SER A 20 -10.41 3.01 -3.06
CA SER A 20 -10.39 3.14 -4.52
C SER A 20 -11.24 4.30 -5.01
N ASN A 21 -12.49 4.40 -4.55
CA ASN A 21 -13.38 5.51 -4.92
C ASN A 21 -12.80 6.86 -4.50
N SER A 22 -12.34 6.97 -3.25
CA SER A 22 -11.84 8.24 -2.71
C SER A 22 -10.55 8.70 -3.39
N LEU A 23 -9.66 7.77 -3.78
CA LEU A 23 -8.44 8.08 -4.52
C LEU A 23 -8.75 8.45 -5.99
N THR A 24 -9.74 7.80 -6.59
CA THR A 24 -10.22 8.12 -7.93
C THR A 24 -10.87 9.51 -7.97
N ASP A 25 -11.65 9.88 -6.95
CA ASP A 25 -12.30 11.19 -6.82
C ASP A 25 -11.29 12.35 -6.77
N ILE A 26 -10.05 12.10 -6.36
CA ILE A 26 -8.96 13.08 -6.32
C ILE A 26 -7.97 12.93 -7.48
N GLY A 27 -8.29 12.10 -8.48
CA GLY A 27 -7.57 12.02 -9.75
C GLY A 27 -6.43 11.00 -9.82
N TYR A 28 -6.39 10.00 -8.93
CA TYR A 28 -5.52 8.84 -9.07
C TYR A 28 -6.23 7.72 -9.84
N GLU A 29 -5.44 6.86 -10.49
CA GLU A 29 -5.92 5.56 -10.95
C GLU A 29 -5.64 4.52 -9.87
N THR A 30 -6.53 3.54 -9.69
CA THR A 30 -6.32 2.51 -8.67
C THR A 30 -6.43 1.11 -9.26
N THR A 31 -5.48 0.25 -8.92
CA THR A 31 -5.61 -1.20 -9.06
C THR A 31 -5.85 -1.78 -7.67
N VAL A 32 -6.70 -2.80 -7.57
CA VAL A 32 -6.98 -3.49 -6.31
C VAL A 32 -6.46 -4.92 -6.35
N ALA A 33 -5.92 -5.39 -5.24
CA ALA A 33 -5.49 -6.76 -5.01
C ALA A 33 -6.05 -7.24 -3.67
N THR A 34 -6.48 -8.50 -3.62
CA THR A 34 -7.07 -9.11 -2.43
C THR A 34 -6.06 -9.88 -1.58
N CYS A 35 -4.87 -10.11 -2.11
CA CYS A 35 -3.78 -10.80 -1.43
C CYS A 35 -2.42 -10.45 -2.04
N GLY A 36 -1.33 -10.86 -1.37
CA GLY A 36 0.02 -10.55 -1.83
C GLY A 36 0.40 -11.14 -3.18
N PHE A 37 -0.16 -12.29 -3.56
CA PHE A 37 0.09 -12.89 -4.88
C PHE A 37 -0.50 -12.05 -6.02
N GLU A 38 -1.74 -11.55 -5.85
CA GLU A 38 -2.35 -10.64 -6.82
C GLU A 38 -1.60 -9.32 -6.89
N ALA A 39 -1.14 -8.79 -5.75
CA ALA A 39 -0.32 -7.59 -5.70
C ALA A 39 0.97 -7.74 -6.52
N LEU A 40 1.71 -8.83 -6.31
CA LEU A 40 2.93 -9.11 -7.07
C LEU A 40 2.67 -9.29 -8.56
N GLN A 41 1.57 -9.92 -8.94
CA GLN A 41 1.19 -10.01 -10.36
C GLN A 41 0.87 -8.64 -10.95
N ALA A 42 0.14 -7.80 -10.22
CA ALA A 42 -0.18 -6.45 -10.64
C ALA A 42 1.09 -5.61 -10.84
N MET A 43 2.03 -5.68 -9.89
CA MET A 43 3.33 -4.98 -9.94
C MET A 43 4.27 -5.48 -11.04
N LYS A 44 4.08 -6.70 -11.54
CA LYS A 44 4.82 -7.21 -12.72
C LYS A 44 4.27 -6.68 -14.05
N ARG A 45 2.99 -6.30 -14.08
CA ARG A 45 2.30 -5.85 -15.30
C ARG A 45 2.39 -4.35 -15.49
N GLU A 46 2.36 -3.60 -14.40
CA GLU A 46 2.26 -2.14 -14.41
C GLU A 46 3.13 -1.51 -13.32
N ASN A 47 3.45 -0.23 -13.50
CA ASN A 47 4.18 0.56 -12.51
C ASN A 47 3.21 1.37 -11.64
N TYR A 48 3.49 1.40 -10.35
CA TYR A 48 2.73 2.14 -9.35
C TYR A 48 3.59 3.19 -8.67
N ILE A 49 3.03 4.36 -8.41
CA ILE A 49 3.70 5.40 -7.61
C ILE A 49 3.67 5.06 -6.11
N ALA A 50 2.63 4.35 -5.69
CA ALA A 50 2.46 3.92 -4.32
C ALA A 50 1.69 2.59 -4.25
N VAL A 51 2.02 1.80 -3.24
CA VAL A 51 1.28 0.61 -2.81
C VAL A 51 0.72 0.89 -1.42
N LEU A 52 -0.59 0.84 -1.26
CA LEU A 52 -1.25 0.81 0.05
C LEU A 52 -1.39 -0.64 0.47
N LEU A 53 -0.70 -1.05 1.52
CA LEU A 53 -0.61 -2.44 1.96
C LEU A 53 -1.18 -2.61 3.36
N ASP A 54 -2.23 -3.42 3.49
CA ASP A 54 -2.63 -3.96 4.77
C ASP A 54 -1.70 -5.10 5.22
N MET A 55 -1.38 -5.09 6.51
CA MET A 55 -0.59 -6.16 7.13
C MET A 55 -1.49 -7.26 7.70
N ASP A 56 -2.74 -6.92 8.03
CA ASP A 56 -3.69 -7.79 8.71
C ASP A 56 -4.48 -8.65 7.70
N MET A 57 -3.80 -9.28 6.73
CA MET A 57 -4.45 -10.15 5.74
C MET A 57 -4.27 -11.65 6.08
N PRO A 58 -5.31 -12.49 5.96
CA PRO A 58 -5.19 -13.93 6.09
C PRO A 58 -4.39 -14.55 4.92
N GLY A 59 -3.42 -15.39 5.23
CA GLY A 59 -2.61 -16.11 4.24
C GLY A 59 -1.16 -15.62 4.18
N MET A 60 -0.78 -14.89 3.12
CA MET A 60 0.56 -14.31 2.99
C MET A 60 0.70 -13.12 3.92
N ASP A 61 1.66 -13.18 4.83
CA ASP A 61 1.98 -12.11 5.77
C ASP A 61 2.40 -10.86 4.97
N GLY A 62 1.81 -9.70 5.26
CA GLY A 62 2.17 -8.43 4.59
C GLY A 62 3.69 -8.14 4.66
N ILE A 63 4.37 -8.69 5.68
CA ILE A 63 5.83 -8.63 5.79
C ILE A 63 6.53 -9.42 4.68
N GLU A 64 6.04 -10.60 4.32
CA GLU A 64 6.59 -11.41 3.23
C GLU A 64 6.40 -10.71 1.88
N LEU A 65 5.24 -10.10 1.66
CA LEU A 65 5.00 -9.30 0.46
C LEU A 65 6.00 -8.13 0.39
N LEU A 66 6.19 -7.40 1.48
CA LEU A 66 7.16 -6.30 1.54
C LEU A 66 8.59 -6.76 1.20
N GLU A 67 9.02 -7.90 1.74
CA GLU A 67 10.33 -8.49 1.41
C GLU A 67 10.45 -8.84 -0.07
N GLN A 68 9.40 -9.39 -0.69
CA GLN A 68 9.40 -9.73 -2.10
C GLN A 68 9.45 -8.48 -2.99
N ILE A 69 8.70 -7.43 -2.62
CA ILE A 69 8.74 -6.13 -3.30
C ILE A 69 10.15 -5.53 -3.22
N GLN A 70 10.78 -5.58 -2.04
CA GLN A 70 12.14 -5.08 -1.84
C GLN A 70 13.16 -5.86 -2.69
N LYS A 71 13.08 -7.20 -2.71
CA LYS A 71 13.95 -8.06 -3.53
C LYS A 71 13.76 -7.82 -5.03
N ALA A 72 12.54 -7.47 -5.45
CA ALA A 72 12.23 -7.13 -6.83
C ALA A 72 12.75 -5.74 -7.24
N HIS A 73 13.34 -4.96 -6.31
CA HIS A 73 13.76 -3.56 -6.54
C HIS A 73 12.64 -2.71 -7.15
N CYS A 74 11.40 -2.93 -6.71
CA CYS A 74 10.28 -2.17 -7.21
C CYS A 74 10.42 -0.70 -6.78
N PRO A 75 10.30 0.29 -7.69
CA PRO A 75 10.47 1.69 -7.35
C PRO A 75 9.26 2.31 -6.62
N SER A 76 8.20 1.53 -6.39
CA SER A 76 6.97 2.02 -5.77
C SER A 76 7.17 2.36 -4.29
N ASN A 77 6.58 3.46 -3.84
CA ASN A 77 6.52 3.81 -2.42
C ASN A 77 5.57 2.86 -1.69
N ILE A 78 6.02 2.22 -0.61
CA ILE A 78 5.19 1.27 0.12
C ILE A 78 4.64 1.93 1.38
N ILE A 79 3.32 2.12 1.43
CA ILE A 79 2.60 2.71 2.55
C ILE A 79 1.84 1.59 3.24
N ILE A 80 2.20 1.31 4.48
CA ILE A 80 1.53 0.30 5.28
C ILE A 80 0.32 0.91 5.99
N ILE A 81 -0.81 0.22 5.95
CA ILE A 81 -2.06 0.62 6.59
C ILE A 81 -2.57 -0.56 7.44
N THR A 82 -2.41 -0.52 8.76
CA THR A 82 -2.81 -1.66 9.63
C THR A 82 -3.50 -1.20 10.90
N ALA A 83 -4.38 -2.03 11.46
CA ALA A 83 -4.98 -1.79 12.77
C ALA A 83 -4.01 -2.09 13.91
N TYR A 84 -3.14 -3.09 13.73
CA TYR A 84 -2.19 -3.53 14.72
C TYR A 84 -0.78 -3.04 14.41
N MET A 85 -0.33 -2.01 15.14
CA MET A 85 1.03 -1.51 15.03
C MET A 85 1.63 -1.31 16.42
N CYS A 86 2.70 -2.06 16.71
CA CYS A 86 3.59 -1.82 17.84
C CYS A 86 4.91 -1.19 17.35
N GLU A 87 5.68 -0.59 18.25
CA GLU A 87 6.94 0.06 17.89
C GLU A 87 7.90 -0.88 17.16
N ASP A 88 8.00 -2.14 17.60
CA ASP A 88 8.90 -3.12 16.99
C ASP A 88 8.45 -3.51 15.58
N MET A 89 7.13 -3.62 15.36
CA MET A 89 6.59 -3.87 14.03
C MET A 89 6.86 -2.67 13.11
N ALA A 90 6.62 -1.45 13.58
CA ALA A 90 6.90 -0.23 12.81
C ALA A 90 8.37 -0.15 12.40
N ARG A 91 9.30 -0.37 13.35
CA ARG A 91 10.74 -0.41 13.05
C ARG A 91 11.07 -1.51 12.04
N ARG A 92 10.47 -2.70 12.18
CA ARG A 92 10.71 -3.84 11.29
C ARG A 92 10.27 -3.56 9.86
N VAL A 93 9.09 -2.97 9.67
CA VAL A 93 8.58 -2.71 8.31
C VAL A 93 9.30 -1.55 7.63
N ILE A 94 9.65 -0.49 8.37
CA ILE A 94 10.49 0.60 7.84
C ILE A 94 11.86 0.06 7.43
N GLY A 95 12.49 -0.77 8.27
CA GLY A 95 13.78 -1.42 7.95
C GLY A 95 13.73 -2.35 6.73
N LYS A 96 12.55 -2.80 6.33
CA LYS A 96 12.30 -3.65 5.15
C LYS A 96 11.86 -2.85 3.92
N GLY A 97 11.92 -1.52 3.97
CA GLY A 97 11.65 -0.66 2.82
C GLY A 97 10.22 -0.12 2.74
N ALA A 98 9.43 -0.20 3.82
CA ALA A 98 8.21 0.60 3.90
C ALA A 98 8.58 2.09 3.95
N THR A 99 7.95 2.89 3.09
CA THR A 99 8.17 4.33 3.04
C THR A 99 7.46 5.03 4.18
N LYS A 100 6.20 4.66 4.45
CA LYS A 100 5.39 5.20 5.55
C LYS A 100 4.49 4.14 6.16
N VAL A 101 4.02 4.43 7.37
CA VAL A 101 3.08 3.63 8.13
C VAL A 101 1.92 4.52 8.59
N ILE A 102 0.70 4.06 8.36
CA ILE A 102 -0.55 4.68 8.78
C ILE A 102 -1.32 3.65 9.62
N ARG A 103 -1.85 4.09 10.75
CA ARG A 103 -2.58 3.21 11.68
C ARG A 103 -4.09 3.37 11.46
N LYS A 104 -4.84 2.27 11.42
CA LYS A 104 -6.32 2.28 11.49
C LYS A 104 -6.75 2.62 12.94
N PRO A 105 -7.80 3.45 13.15
CA PRO A 105 -8.57 4.16 12.14
C PRO A 105 -7.80 5.40 11.62
N PHE A 106 -7.91 5.65 10.32
CA PHE A 106 -7.35 6.82 9.64
C PHE A 106 -8.43 7.59 8.90
N ARG A 107 -8.16 8.85 8.58
CA ARG A 107 -8.97 9.68 7.70
C ARG A 107 -8.38 9.67 6.30
N MET A 108 -9.22 9.89 5.29
CA MET A 108 -8.73 10.01 3.91
C MET A 108 -7.71 11.15 3.74
N ASP A 109 -7.82 12.21 4.54
CA ASP A 109 -6.83 13.29 4.52
C ASP A 109 -5.44 12.84 4.96
N ASP A 110 -5.32 11.84 5.85
CA ASP A 110 -4.04 11.26 6.27
C ASP A 110 -3.35 10.57 5.07
N ILE A 111 -4.13 9.86 4.24
CA ILE A 111 -3.65 9.22 3.01
C ILE A 111 -3.21 10.27 2.00
N LYS A 112 -3.96 11.36 1.83
CA LYS A 112 -3.61 12.45 0.91
C LYS A 112 -2.31 13.15 1.31
N VAL A 113 -2.18 13.50 2.58
CA VAL A 113 -0.95 14.11 3.12
C VAL A 113 0.22 13.17 2.88
N CYS A 114 0.07 11.89 3.23
CA CYS A 114 1.09 10.89 2.98
C CYS A 114 1.48 10.85 1.50
N LEU A 115 0.52 10.69 0.58
CA LEU A 115 0.79 10.62 -0.86
C LEU A 115 1.46 11.87 -1.42
N ASN A 116 1.11 13.07 -0.94
CA ASN A 116 1.76 14.30 -1.40
C ASN A 116 3.25 14.33 -1.01
N GLU A 117 3.59 13.90 0.21
CA GLU A 117 4.99 13.90 0.70
C GLU A 117 5.93 12.94 -0.03
N ILE A 118 5.39 11.96 -0.79
CA ILE A 118 6.16 10.92 -1.50
C ILE A 118 6.14 11.08 -3.02
N VAL A 119 5.25 11.93 -3.55
CA VAL A 119 5.07 12.12 -4.98
C VAL A 119 5.63 13.49 -5.45
N ASP A 120 5.91 14.41 -4.53
CA ASP A 120 6.74 15.60 -4.76
C ASP A 120 8.24 15.26 -4.86
#